data_AF-A0A096MFJ6-F1
#
_entry.id   AF-A0A096MFJ6-F1
#
_cell.length_a   1.000
_cell.length_b   1.000
_cell.length_c   1.000
_cell.angle_alpha   90.00
_cell.angle_beta   90.00
_cell.angle_gamma   90.00
#
_symmetry.space_group_name_H-M   'P 1'
#
loop_
_entity.id
_entity.type
_entity.pdbx_description
1 polymer ?
#
loop_
_entity_poly.entity_id
_entity_poly.type
_entity_poly.pdbx_seq_one_letter_code
_entity_poly.pdbx_strand_id
1 'polypeptide(L)'
;REHLHLLLPSPSDSPLPGPTQRPVCVKCDMLERLISPALVPSTPSLGVKTESVRDFLPAVKGPGNQSPTPQRLRVIKVLHADGVCESVLYGLPLVIRPTTCWQLDWDEMETNNSLFHALCQTLRNQDLFLLLRVEPDKKSSAGGSGVCSHYVLQPSPSVSLLLKPVASRELLLPCSLPVSNQDPSPNAMNSIQVQLKSVKLEVK
;
A
#
# COMPACT_ATOMS: atom_id res chain seq x y z
N ARG A 1 16.98 7.41 -0.20
CA ARG A 1 16.41 8.34 -1.23
C ARG A 1 14.95 8.47 -0.86
N GLU A 2 14.47 9.66 -0.55
CA GLU A 2 13.07 9.86 -0.15
C GLU A 2 12.13 9.61 -1.34
N HIS A 3 11.29 8.57 -1.26
CA HIS A 3 10.41 8.16 -2.37
C HIS A 3 8.94 8.48 -2.11
N LEU A 4 8.51 8.42 -0.86
CA LEU A 4 7.11 8.46 -0.47
C LEU A 4 6.88 9.30 0.78
N HIS A 5 5.85 10.13 0.79
CA HIS A 5 5.32 10.81 1.97
C HIS A 5 3.94 10.25 2.32
N LEU A 6 3.81 9.63 3.48
CA LEU A 6 2.55 9.19 4.06
C LEU A 6 1.94 10.32 4.89
N LEU A 7 0.77 10.79 4.49
CA LEU A 7 0.04 11.84 5.20
C LEU A 7 -1.06 11.21 6.04
N LEU A 8 -0.91 11.26 7.36
CA LEU A 8 -1.93 10.83 8.31
C LEU A 8 -3.05 11.88 8.40
N PRO A 9 -4.30 11.47 8.66
CA PRO A 9 -5.40 12.41 8.76
C PRO A 9 -5.24 13.24 10.03
N SER A 10 -5.43 14.56 9.91
CA SER A 10 -5.56 15.44 11.06
C SER A 10 -6.98 15.32 11.62
N PRO A 11 -7.19 15.45 12.95
CA PRO A 11 -8.52 15.34 13.58
C PRO A 11 -9.52 16.44 13.18
N SER A 12 -9.19 17.29 12.21
CA SER A 12 -9.89 18.51 11.83
C SER A 12 -10.09 18.64 10.31
N ASP A 13 -10.51 17.57 9.62
CA ASP A 13 -11.17 17.67 8.31
C ASP A 13 -12.60 18.27 8.46
N SER A 14 -12.70 19.43 9.14
CA SER A 14 -13.88 20.30 9.17
C SER A 14 -13.68 21.46 8.18
N PRO A 15 -14.74 21.97 7.51
CA PRO A 15 -14.61 22.96 6.43
C PRO A 15 -14.25 24.38 6.88
N LEU A 16 -13.67 24.59 8.07
CA LEU A 16 -13.34 25.91 8.61
C LEU A 16 -11.83 26.12 8.73
N PRO A 17 -11.28 27.25 8.22
CA PRO A 17 -9.84 27.53 8.26
C PRO A 17 -9.44 28.02 9.67
N GLY A 18 -9.17 27.08 10.57
CA GLY A 18 -8.46 27.33 11.84
C GLY A 18 -6.93 27.24 11.66
N PRO A 19 -6.12 27.81 12.57
CA PRO A 19 -4.68 27.91 12.40
C PRO A 19 -3.97 26.55 12.48
N THR A 20 -3.47 26.10 11.32
CA THR A 20 -2.25 25.30 11.11
C THR A 20 -1.95 24.15 12.08
N GLN A 21 -2.78 23.10 12.11
CA GLN A 21 -2.25 21.76 12.44
C GLN A 21 -1.72 21.15 11.14
N ARG A 22 -0.38 21.06 11.01
CA ARG A 22 0.23 20.37 9.87
C ARG A 22 -0.13 18.88 9.99
N PRO A 23 -0.59 18.23 8.91
CA PRO A 23 -0.82 16.79 8.93
C PRO A 23 0.48 16.06 9.26
N VAL A 24 0.41 15.04 10.11
CA VAL A 24 1.57 14.22 10.45
C VAL A 24 2.03 13.53 9.18
N CYS A 25 3.27 13.80 8.77
CA CYS A 25 3.86 13.31 7.55
C CYS A 25 4.99 12.34 7.90
N VAL A 26 4.89 11.10 7.44
CA VAL A 26 5.94 10.10 7.60
C VAL A 26 6.64 9.92 6.26
N LYS A 27 7.94 10.17 6.24
CA LYS A 27 8.81 10.12 5.07
C LYS A 27 9.42 8.73 4.93
N CYS A 28 9.30 8.15 3.74
CA CYS A 28 9.59 6.74 3.52
C CYS A 28 10.39 6.49 2.24
N ASP A 29 11.17 5.41 2.29
CA ASP A 29 11.83 4.81 1.14
C ASP A 29 11.04 3.57 0.68
N MET A 30 11.00 3.35 -0.64
CA MET A 30 10.31 2.22 -1.27
C MET A 30 11.34 1.21 -1.78
N LEU A 31 11.07 -0.08 -1.54
CA LEU A 31 11.93 -1.19 -1.92
C LEU A 31 11.13 -2.30 -2.61
N GLU A 32 11.62 -2.75 -3.77
CA GLU A 32 11.16 -3.97 -4.40
C GLU A 32 11.85 -5.17 -3.73
N ARG A 33 11.08 -6.21 -3.42
CA ARG A 33 11.65 -7.49 -2.92
C ARG A 33 11.62 -8.61 -3.95
N LEU A 34 10.81 -8.46 -4.99
CA LEU A 34 10.65 -9.43 -6.06
C LEU A 34 10.76 -8.70 -7.39
N ILE A 35 11.47 -9.31 -8.32
CA ILE A 35 11.45 -8.88 -9.72
C ILE A 35 10.13 -9.37 -10.30
N SER A 36 9.37 -8.50 -10.97
CA SER A 36 8.15 -8.95 -11.66
C SER A 36 8.54 -9.96 -12.74
N PRO A 37 7.98 -11.19 -12.73
CA PRO A 37 8.21 -12.14 -13.79
C PRO A 37 7.80 -11.60 -15.17
N ALA A 38 6.87 -10.64 -15.22
CA ALA A 38 6.42 -9.98 -16.46
C ALA A 38 7.44 -8.98 -17.04
N LEU A 39 8.48 -8.61 -16.28
CA LEU A 39 9.58 -7.77 -16.75
C LEU A 39 10.76 -8.59 -17.31
N VAL A 40 10.65 -9.92 -17.30
CA VAL A 40 11.64 -10.80 -17.92
C VAL A 40 11.44 -10.73 -19.45
N PRO A 41 12.51 -10.60 -20.28
CA PRO A 41 12.44 -10.26 -21.70
C PRO A 41 11.62 -11.16 -22.64
N SER A 42 10.93 -12.18 -22.13
CA SER A 42 10.16 -13.16 -22.88
C SER A 42 8.64 -12.92 -22.88
N THR A 43 8.11 -11.99 -22.09
CA THR A 43 6.66 -11.73 -22.02
C THR A 43 6.29 -10.40 -22.71
N PRO A 44 5.37 -10.40 -23.70
CA PRO A 44 4.87 -9.14 -24.27
C PRO A 44 4.15 -8.35 -23.19
N SER A 45 4.62 -7.13 -22.92
CA SER A 45 4.09 -6.25 -21.89
C SER A 45 2.67 -5.79 -22.25
N LEU A 46 1.65 -6.48 -21.70
CA LEU A 46 0.24 -6.13 -21.86
C LEU A 46 -0.41 -5.67 -20.53
N GLY A 47 0.38 -5.37 -19.51
CA GLY A 47 -0.09 -5.10 -18.15
C GLY A 47 -0.07 -3.63 -17.74
N VAL A 48 -1.02 -3.28 -16.87
CA VAL A 48 -1.08 -2.00 -16.13
C VAL A 48 0.26 -1.79 -15.38
N LYS A 49 0.71 -0.53 -15.35
CA LYS A 49 1.94 -0.07 -14.69
C LYS A 49 1.87 -0.23 -13.16
N THR A 50 2.05 -1.45 -12.66
CA THR A 50 2.17 -1.77 -11.22
C THR A 50 3.28 -2.77 -10.95
N GLU A 51 4.20 -2.92 -11.90
CA GLU A 51 5.18 -4.01 -11.94
C GLU A 51 6.57 -3.55 -11.49
N SER A 52 6.76 -2.25 -11.22
CA SER A 52 7.98 -1.68 -10.64
C SER A 52 7.69 -0.41 -9.86
N VAL A 53 8.52 -0.05 -8.87
CA VAL A 53 8.58 1.27 -8.21
C VAL A 53 8.57 2.42 -9.21
N ARG A 54 9.15 2.24 -10.41
CA ARG A 54 9.14 3.25 -11.47
C ARG A 54 7.73 3.59 -11.98
N ASP A 55 6.81 2.64 -11.87
CA ASP A 55 5.41 2.83 -12.23
C ASP A 55 4.65 3.65 -11.19
N PHE A 56 5.13 3.65 -9.94
CA PHE A 56 4.55 4.39 -8.83
C PHE A 56 5.07 5.82 -8.80
N LEU A 57 6.36 6.02 -9.07
CA LEU A 57 6.96 7.35 -9.07
C LEU A 57 6.41 8.24 -10.20
N PRO A 58 6.18 9.55 -9.94
CA PRO A 58 5.73 10.48 -10.97
C PRO A 58 6.72 10.49 -12.14
N ALA A 59 6.19 10.49 -13.37
CA ALA A 59 7.00 10.49 -14.58
C ALA A 59 7.93 11.71 -14.59
N VAL A 60 9.24 11.47 -14.59
CA VAL A 60 10.27 12.52 -14.69
C VAL A 60 10.14 13.16 -16.08
N LYS A 61 9.45 14.30 -16.17
CA LYS A 61 9.41 15.11 -17.38
C LYS A 61 10.59 16.09 -17.36
N GLY A 62 11.68 15.74 -18.03
CA GLY A 62 12.70 16.70 -18.46
C GLY A 62 14.15 16.20 -18.33
N PRO A 63 15.09 16.72 -19.15
CA PRO A 63 16.51 16.37 -19.13
C PRO A 63 17.30 17.06 -17.99
N GLY A 64 16.62 17.44 -16.91
CA GLY A 64 17.21 18.12 -15.76
C GLY A 64 17.45 17.14 -14.63
N ASN A 65 18.66 17.18 -14.06
CA ASN A 65 19.16 16.37 -12.95
C ASN A 65 18.44 16.66 -11.60
N GLN A 66 17.11 16.81 -11.61
CA GLN A 66 16.29 17.04 -10.42
C GLN A 66 15.91 15.67 -9.85
N SER A 67 16.15 15.47 -8.56
CA SER A 67 15.67 14.29 -7.84
C SER A 67 14.16 14.18 -8.02
N PRO A 68 13.62 12.98 -8.32
CA PRO A 68 12.18 12.80 -8.48
C PRO A 68 11.48 13.28 -7.22
N THR A 69 10.42 14.08 -7.39
CA THR A 69 9.61 14.56 -6.26
C THR A 69 8.95 13.37 -5.56
N PRO A 70 9.05 13.24 -4.23
CA PRO A 70 8.42 12.16 -3.49
C PRO A 70 6.91 12.12 -3.74
N GLN A 71 6.37 10.92 -4.00
CA GLN A 71 4.93 10.76 -4.17
C GLN A 71 4.23 10.95 -2.82
N ARG A 72 3.07 11.61 -2.81
CA ARG A 72 2.30 11.85 -1.56
C ARG A 72 1.09 10.93 -1.54
N LEU A 73 1.00 10.09 -0.51
CA LEU A 73 -0.13 9.21 -0.25
C LEU A 73 -0.85 9.69 1.00
N ARG A 74 -2.12 10.05 0.89
CA ARG A 74 -2.97 10.44 2.01
C ARG A 74 -3.75 9.23 2.50
N VAL A 75 -3.74 9.00 3.81
CA VAL A 75 -4.64 8.04 4.45
C VAL A 75 -6.06 8.59 4.39
N ILE A 76 -6.95 7.83 3.76
CA ILE A 76 -8.36 8.19 3.64
C ILE A 76 -9.24 7.40 4.62
N LYS A 77 -8.85 6.15 4.93
CA LYS A 77 -9.58 5.29 5.85
C LYS A 77 -8.65 4.31 6.57
N VAL A 78 -9.10 3.87 7.73
CA VAL A 78 -8.57 2.72 8.46
C VAL A 78 -9.47 1.52 8.16
N LEU A 79 -8.87 0.37 7.91
CA LEU A 79 -9.55 -0.88 7.60
C LEU A 79 -9.12 -1.93 8.64
N HIS A 80 -10.00 -2.87 8.97
CA HIS A 80 -9.62 -4.03 9.76
C HIS A 80 -8.98 -5.09 8.85
N ALA A 81 -8.01 -5.85 9.35
CA ALA A 81 -7.20 -6.75 8.53
C ALA A 81 -8.02 -7.89 7.91
N ASP A 82 -9.06 -8.36 8.61
CA ASP A 82 -9.99 -9.38 8.14
C ASP A 82 -10.98 -8.90 7.07
N GLY A 83 -11.19 -7.58 6.96
CA GLY A 83 -12.13 -6.97 6.03
C GLY A 83 -11.59 -6.79 4.61
N VAL A 84 -10.29 -7.01 4.38
CA VAL A 84 -9.66 -6.82 3.07
C VAL A 84 -9.49 -8.16 2.36
N CYS A 85 -10.18 -8.31 1.23
CA CYS A 85 -10.04 -9.49 0.39
C CYS A 85 -8.79 -9.37 -0.51
N GLU A 86 -7.92 -10.38 -0.52
CA GLU A 86 -6.74 -10.38 -1.39
C GLU A 86 -7.12 -10.37 -2.89
N SER A 87 -8.34 -10.76 -3.27
CA SER A 87 -8.80 -10.71 -4.68
C SER A 87 -8.92 -9.30 -5.25
N VAL A 88 -9.03 -8.27 -4.40
CA VAL A 88 -9.06 -6.88 -4.82
C VAL A 88 -7.67 -6.23 -4.79
N LEU A 89 -6.63 -6.98 -4.41
CA LEU A 89 -5.24 -6.54 -4.43
C LEU A 89 -4.55 -7.15 -5.66
N TYR A 90 -3.69 -6.39 -6.31
CA TYR A 90 -2.99 -6.85 -7.53
C TYR A 90 -1.57 -6.28 -7.60
N GLY A 91 -0.86 -6.58 -8.69
CA GLY A 91 0.48 -6.06 -8.94
C GLY A 91 1.52 -6.52 -7.92
N LEU A 92 2.70 -5.89 -7.95
CA LEU A 92 3.76 -6.22 -7.01
C LEU A 92 3.61 -5.48 -5.68
N PRO A 93 3.72 -6.20 -4.54
CA PRO A 93 3.76 -5.56 -3.24
C PRO A 93 5.10 -4.85 -3.04
N LEU A 94 5.06 -3.61 -2.54
CA LEU A 94 6.24 -2.79 -2.29
C LEU A 94 6.51 -2.67 -0.80
N VAL A 95 7.78 -2.80 -0.40
CA VAL A 95 8.19 -2.66 1.00
C VAL A 95 8.53 -1.21 1.29
N ILE A 96 7.87 -0.66 2.30
CA ILE A 96 8.04 0.71 2.77
C ILE A 96 8.84 0.69 4.08
N ARG A 97 9.82 1.57 4.15
CA ARG A 97 10.70 1.76 5.31
C ARG A 97 10.84 3.25 5.65
N PRO A 98 11.20 3.61 6.90
CA PRO A 98 11.50 5.01 7.21
C PRO A 98 12.67 5.47 6.34
N THR A 99 12.61 6.72 5.87
CA THR A 99 13.68 7.26 5.03
C THR A 99 14.97 7.44 5.84
N THR A 100 16.10 7.17 5.19
CA THR A 100 17.45 7.52 5.69
C THR A 100 18.08 8.63 4.86
N CYS A 101 17.25 9.47 4.23
CA CYS A 101 17.72 10.55 3.38
C CYS A 101 18.54 11.56 4.20
N TRP A 102 19.78 11.81 3.78
CA TRP A 102 20.72 12.74 4.41
C TRP A 102 20.26 14.21 4.38
N GLN A 103 19.24 14.52 3.57
CA GLN A 103 18.68 15.88 3.47
C GLN A 103 17.83 16.27 4.69
N LEU A 104 17.49 15.31 5.56
CA LEU A 104 16.85 15.59 6.84
C LEU A 104 17.90 15.92 7.90
N ASP A 105 17.58 16.85 8.78
CA ASP A 105 18.34 17.04 10.01
C ASP A 105 18.17 15.81 10.92
N TRP A 106 19.15 15.55 11.78
CA TRP A 106 19.16 14.38 12.67
C TRP A 106 17.90 14.28 13.54
N ASP A 107 17.42 15.39 14.09
CA ASP A 107 16.21 15.44 14.91
C ASP A 107 14.95 15.10 14.09
N GLU A 108 14.88 15.57 12.84
CA GLU A 108 13.77 15.22 11.94
C GLU A 108 13.80 13.74 11.59
N MET A 109 14.98 13.19 11.33
CA MET A 109 15.17 11.78 11.00
C MET A 109 14.76 10.88 12.16
N GLU A 110 15.17 11.21 13.39
CA GLU A 110 14.80 10.44 14.58
C GLU A 110 13.29 10.54 14.86
N THR A 111 12.71 11.74 14.74
CA THR A 111 11.27 11.94 14.86
C THR A 111 10.51 11.12 13.82
N ASN A 112 10.95 11.14 12.57
CA ASN A 112 10.34 10.37 11.48
C ASN A 112 10.43 8.85 11.71
N ASN A 113 11.58 8.38 12.19
CA ASN A 113 11.79 6.96 12.52
C ASN A 113 10.88 6.52 13.68
N SER A 114 10.80 7.32 14.74
CA SER A 114 9.91 7.09 15.88
C SER A 114 8.44 7.06 15.46
N LEU A 115 8.00 8.02 14.63
CA LEU A 115 6.64 8.05 14.06
C LEU A 115 6.34 6.82 13.20
N PHE A 116 7.28 6.42 12.34
CA PHE A 116 7.11 5.23 11.50
C PHE A 116 7.00 3.95 12.33
N HIS A 117 7.84 3.83 13.37
CA HIS A 117 7.80 2.69 14.28
C HIS A 117 6.50 2.64 15.09
N ALA A 118 6.06 3.78 15.63
CA ALA A 118 4.78 3.90 16.32
C ALA A 118 3.62 3.51 15.39
N LEU A 119 3.61 4.01 14.15
CA LEU A 119 2.61 3.65 13.16
C LEU A 119 2.56 2.13 12.89
N CYS A 120 3.72 1.49 12.67
CA CYS A 120 3.81 0.05 12.47
C CYS A 120 3.21 -0.72 13.67
N GLN A 121 3.58 -0.33 14.88
CA GLN A 121 3.12 -0.99 16.10
C GLN A 121 1.62 -0.80 16.34
N THR A 122 1.11 0.42 16.15
CA THR A 122 -0.32 0.70 16.30
C THR A 122 -1.16 -0.13 15.34
N LEU A 123 -0.78 -0.17 14.06
CA LEU A 123 -1.49 -0.95 13.05
C LEU A 123 -1.45 -2.45 13.37
N ARG A 124 -0.29 -2.97 13.81
CA ARG A 124 -0.14 -4.38 14.14
C ARG A 124 -0.92 -4.80 15.38
N ASN A 125 -0.86 -4.00 16.44
CA ASN A 125 -1.49 -4.35 17.72
C ASN A 125 -3.02 -4.33 17.66
N GLN A 126 -3.58 -3.63 16.67
CA GLN A 126 -5.01 -3.49 16.47
C GLN A 126 -5.53 -4.23 15.23
N ASP A 127 -4.66 -5.01 14.57
CA ASP A 127 -4.97 -5.69 13.30
C ASP A 127 -5.62 -4.76 12.26
N LEU A 128 -4.99 -3.60 12.06
CA LEU A 128 -5.47 -2.55 11.16
C LEU A 128 -4.59 -2.39 9.93
N PHE A 129 -5.24 -2.08 8.81
CA PHE A 129 -4.63 -1.62 7.56
C PHE A 129 -5.05 -0.18 7.28
N LEU A 130 -4.28 0.51 6.43
CA LEU A 130 -4.64 1.86 5.97
C LEU A 130 -4.98 1.85 4.49
N LEU A 131 -6.11 2.46 4.16
CA LEU A 131 -6.45 2.80 2.78
C LEU A 131 -5.86 4.17 2.45
N LEU A 132 -5.00 4.19 1.44
CA LEU A 132 -4.27 5.34 0.96
C LEU A 132 -4.81 5.77 -0.40
N ARG A 133 -4.73 7.08 -0.67
CA ARG A 133 -4.99 7.67 -1.97
C ARG A 133 -3.82 8.56 -2.41
N VAL A 134 -3.46 8.51 -3.68
CA VAL A 134 -2.49 9.44 -4.27
C VAL A 134 -3.04 10.86 -4.26
N GLU A 135 -2.29 11.81 -3.71
CA GLU A 135 -2.65 13.23 -3.87
C GLU A 135 -2.42 13.66 -5.33
N PRO A 136 -3.38 14.37 -5.94
CA PRO A 136 -3.19 14.92 -7.28
C PRO A 136 -2.09 15.99 -7.26
N ASP A 137 -1.18 15.93 -8.22
CA ASP A 137 -0.16 16.96 -8.39
C ASP A 137 -0.81 18.29 -8.74
N LYS A 138 -0.68 19.30 -7.86
CA LYS A 138 -1.25 20.65 -8.05
C LYS A 138 -0.78 21.34 -9.34
N LYS A 139 0.29 20.86 -9.97
CA LYS A 139 0.88 21.39 -11.21
C LYS A 139 0.42 20.64 -12.47
N SER A 140 -0.33 19.55 -12.33
CA SER A 140 -0.78 18.71 -13.45
C SER A 140 -2.18 19.12 -13.91
N SER A 141 -2.26 20.05 -14.86
CA SER A 141 -3.53 20.44 -15.53
C SER A 141 -4.05 19.40 -16.54
N ALA A 142 -3.43 18.23 -16.66
CA ALA A 142 -3.89 17.14 -17.51
C ALA A 142 -4.23 15.94 -16.63
N GLY A 143 -5.44 15.39 -16.80
CA GLY A 143 -6.03 14.28 -16.05
C GLY A 143 -5.31 12.93 -16.19
N GLY A 144 -4.02 12.88 -15.89
CA GLY A 144 -3.27 11.65 -15.67
C GLY A 144 -3.49 11.11 -14.26
N SER A 145 -4.74 11.04 -13.79
CA SER A 145 -5.05 10.14 -12.69
C SER A 145 -4.93 8.75 -13.28
N GLY A 146 -3.80 8.09 -13.07
CA GLY A 146 -3.67 6.68 -13.37
C GLY A 146 -4.86 5.91 -12.78
N VAL A 147 -5.26 4.84 -13.46
CA VAL A 147 -6.33 3.92 -13.04
C VAL A 147 -6.09 3.36 -11.61
N CYS A 148 -4.87 3.50 -11.10
CA CYS A 148 -4.43 3.09 -9.76
C CYS A 148 -4.29 4.32 -8.85
N SER A 149 -5.38 4.76 -8.21
CA SER A 149 -5.32 5.88 -7.26
C SER A 149 -5.35 5.46 -5.79
N HIS A 150 -5.63 4.17 -5.52
CA HIS A 150 -5.82 3.64 -4.17
C HIS A 150 -4.85 2.51 -3.84
N TYR A 151 -4.36 2.52 -2.62
CA TYR A 151 -3.42 1.52 -2.11
C TYR A 151 -3.81 1.08 -0.70
N VAL A 152 -3.50 -0.16 -0.34
CA VAL A 152 -3.58 -0.65 1.04
C VAL A 152 -2.18 -0.73 1.61
N LEU A 153 -2.02 -0.22 2.82
CA LEU A 153 -0.80 -0.30 3.61
C LEU A 153 -1.00 -1.28 4.77
N GLN A 154 -0.22 -2.34 4.78
CA GLN A 154 -0.29 -3.41 5.78
C GLN A 154 0.97 -3.38 6.65
N PRO A 155 0.87 -3.50 7.98
CA PRO A 155 2.04 -3.70 8.82
C PRO A 155 2.67 -5.07 8.56
N SER A 156 4.00 -5.14 8.59
CA SER A 156 4.71 -6.42 8.55
C SER A 156 5.22 -6.82 9.95
N PRO A 157 5.60 -8.10 10.17
CA PRO A 157 6.24 -8.51 11.41
C PRO A 157 7.59 -7.80 11.66
N SER A 158 8.30 -7.44 10.58
CA SER A 158 9.46 -6.54 10.61
C SER A 158 9.02 -5.08 10.72
N VAL A 159 9.93 -4.19 11.15
CA VAL A 159 9.70 -2.72 11.17
C VAL A 159 9.68 -2.19 9.72
N SER A 160 8.63 -2.53 8.98
CA SER A 160 8.33 -2.13 7.63
C SER A 160 6.84 -2.27 7.36
N LEU A 161 6.37 -1.57 6.34
CA LEU A 161 4.99 -1.64 5.87
C LEU A 161 4.98 -2.21 4.45
N LEU A 162 3.88 -2.85 4.08
CA LEU A 162 3.66 -3.41 2.75
C LEU A 162 2.61 -2.59 2.04
N LEU A 163 2.98 -2.01 0.90
CA LEU A 163 2.08 -1.24 0.05
C LEU A 163 1.61 -2.11 -1.11
N LYS A 164 0.29 -2.26 -1.26
CA LYS A 164 -0.35 -3.01 -2.36
C LYS A 164 -1.36 -2.13 -3.09
N PRO A 165 -1.40 -2.11 -4.43
CA PRO A 165 -2.44 -1.41 -5.16
C PRO A 165 -3.80 -2.12 -5.01
N VAL A 166 -4.86 -1.32 -4.98
CA VAL A 166 -6.24 -1.81 -4.85
C VAL A 166 -6.97 -1.65 -6.17
N ALA A 167 -7.63 -2.72 -6.61
CA ALA A 167 -8.45 -2.71 -7.81
C ALA A 167 -9.65 -1.81 -7.57
N SER A 168 -9.71 -0.71 -8.32
CA SER A 168 -10.88 0.15 -8.34
C SER A 168 -11.97 -0.48 -9.21
N ARG A 169 -13.22 0.00 -9.10
CA ARG A 169 -14.40 -0.65 -9.70
C ARG A 169 -14.25 -0.88 -11.21
N GLU A 170 -13.55 0.01 -11.90
CA GLU A 170 -13.25 -0.04 -13.32
C GLU A 170 -12.30 -1.17 -13.73
N LEU A 171 -11.55 -1.73 -12.78
CA LEU A 171 -10.67 -2.89 -12.98
C LEU A 171 -11.34 -4.22 -12.60
N LEU A 172 -12.52 -4.17 -11.97
CA LEU A 172 -13.24 -5.35 -11.53
C LEU A 172 -14.24 -5.79 -12.59
N LEU A 173 -14.17 -7.06 -12.97
CA LEU A 173 -15.18 -7.68 -13.82
C LEU A 173 -16.48 -7.87 -13.04
N PRO A 174 -17.66 -7.73 -13.69
CA PRO A 174 -18.93 -8.09 -13.08
C PRO A 174 -18.91 -9.56 -12.66
N CYS A 175 -19.10 -9.82 -11.36
CA CYS A 175 -19.14 -11.17 -10.81
C CYS A 175 -20.32 -11.30 -9.87
N SER A 176 -21.25 -12.22 -10.18
CA SER A 176 -22.38 -12.57 -9.33
C SER A 176 -22.11 -13.94 -8.70
N LEU A 177 -21.32 -13.96 -7.62
CA LEU A 177 -21.11 -15.19 -6.86
C LEU A 177 -22.29 -15.38 -5.90
N PRO A 178 -23.01 -16.51 -5.95
CA PRO A 178 -24.05 -16.80 -4.99
C PRO A 178 -23.40 -16.94 -3.61
N VAL A 179 -23.91 -16.20 -2.62
CA VAL A 179 -23.51 -16.38 -1.22
C VAL A 179 -24.13 -17.70 -0.76
N SER A 180 -23.29 -18.72 -0.56
CA SER A 180 -23.73 -20.00 0.01
C SER A 180 -23.98 -19.81 1.50
N ASN A 181 -25.25 -19.73 1.91
CA ASN A 181 -25.66 -19.69 3.31
C ASN A 181 -25.91 -21.09 3.91
N GLN A 182 -25.59 -22.16 3.17
CA GLN A 182 -25.75 -23.52 3.67
C GLN A 182 -24.48 -23.97 4.38
N ASP A 183 -24.63 -24.38 5.63
CA ASP A 183 -23.56 -25.04 6.36
C ASP A 183 -23.22 -26.38 5.69
N PRO A 184 -21.93 -26.67 5.46
CA PRO A 184 -21.52 -27.95 4.88
C PRO A 184 -21.88 -29.11 5.80
N SER A 185 -22.11 -30.29 5.22
CA SER A 185 -22.45 -31.47 6.02
C SER A 185 -21.31 -31.81 7.01
N PRO A 186 -21.64 -32.20 8.26
CA PRO A 186 -20.63 -32.46 9.28
C PRO A 186 -19.69 -33.62 8.90
N ASN A 187 -20.20 -34.60 8.14
CA ASN A 187 -19.40 -35.71 7.64
C ASN A 187 -18.35 -35.24 6.61
N ALA A 188 -18.74 -34.37 5.66
CA ALA A 188 -17.80 -33.82 4.69
C ALA A 188 -16.75 -32.94 5.37
N MET A 189 -17.15 -32.13 6.35
CA MET A 189 -16.24 -31.31 7.16
C MET A 189 -15.19 -32.16 7.88
N ASN A 190 -15.61 -33.24 8.55
CA ASN A 190 -14.70 -34.14 9.25
C ASN A 190 -13.73 -34.85 8.30
N SER A 191 -14.22 -35.36 7.16
CA SER A 191 -13.35 -36.00 6.15
C SER A 191 -12.29 -35.03 5.62
N ILE A 192 -12.67 -33.80 5.28
CA ILE A 192 -11.73 -32.78 4.80
C ILE A 192 -10.73 -32.40 5.89
N GLN A 193 -11.18 -32.23 7.14
CA GLN A 193 -10.30 -31.84 8.24
C GLN A 193 -9.23 -32.90 8.53
N VAL A 194 -9.58 -34.20 8.46
CA VAL A 194 -8.62 -35.29 8.62
C VAL A 194 -7.59 -35.29 7.48
N GLN A 195 -8.04 -35.09 6.24
CA GLN A 195 -7.15 -35.03 5.08
C GLN A 195 -6.20 -33.82 5.16
N LEU A 196 -6.69 -32.64 5.55
CA LEU A 196 -5.88 -31.43 5.66
C LEU A 196 -4.83 -31.52 6.77
N LYS A 197 -5.13 -32.25 7.86
CA LYS A 197 -4.15 -32.51 8.93
C LYS A 197 -2.95 -33.31 8.42
N SER A 198 -3.12 -34.21 7.45
CA SER A 198 -2.00 -35.04 6.95
C SER A 198 -1.05 -34.28 6.00
N VAL A 199 -1.50 -33.16 5.40
CA VAL A 199 -0.72 -32.36 4.44
C VAL A 199 -0.20 -31.04 5.02
N LYS A 200 -0.38 -30.81 6.33
CA LYS A 200 0.06 -29.57 6.98
C LYS A 200 1.60 -29.52 7.02
N LEU A 201 2.18 -28.60 6.25
CA LEU A 201 3.61 -28.28 6.30
C LEU A 201 3.86 -27.29 7.44
N GLU A 202 4.68 -27.66 8.41
CA GLU A 202 5.26 -26.71 9.36
C GLU A 202 6.43 -25.99 8.67
N VAL A 203 6.19 -24.77 8.23
CA VAL A 203 7.26 -23.87 7.77
C VAL A 203 7.95 -23.33 9.02
N LYS A 204 9.16 -23.84 9.31
CA LYS A 204 10.06 -23.37 10.38
C LYS A 204 10.72 -22.05 10.01
#